data_AF-A0A372GA59-F1
#
_entry.id   AF-A0A372GA59-F1
#
_cell.length_a   1.000
_cell.length_b   1.000
_cell.length_c   1.000
_cell.angle_alpha   90.00
_cell.angle_beta   90.00
_cell.angle_gamma   90.00
#
_symmetry.space_group_name_H-M   'P 1'
#
loop_
_entity.id
_entity.type
_entity.pdbx_description
1 polymer ?
#
loop_
_entity_poly.entity_id
_entity_poly.type
_entity_poly.pdbx_seq_one_letter_code
_entity_poly.pdbx_strand_id
1 'polypeptide(L)'
;MSEPRDPREADRCPVCGWPAGADARCRDCGWTLHTPWRLGRGDESGFQARLDAARLEADLRVAARLGDDWRDTAPLLRGVPDDAAWAEARRAVSVPVRPARPVLARAVADLAGGARLAVVEVSAEGLTATLVDDLARTDGPPRTRSWNEMLPMLSADPAVRAFQLAGGERELDRPALELALVAAVTAWARTLPPDRIAICRVPGWPLPELATRLLAPRHLATATAVEPGELAALLTEVAATRPIRTGYGLLVARLEPKGSRVTAALHPLFDAGARGGAMAEVTVYRAPGMSPATTLAVCTVEQPPRLVAAWRATPRTGPVQVRAVLDGPERVRLTVPSGLDPDPQNLSGILEGLPKRFVAPPRRMELFCLLELNGPARAVRRRRELLDGLLDLLASEVAERVDAAVLGYSDHSFRGRTIIDVVHGGGALERPAATRSSLKRLPEPVEPFTAGAAPLEDALTALASTVPPPRAPRVLLTVAGRPPHPLVADRSGRRPVDVCPSRHDWSKALARTHTGRRVAVVDEVPETPASVWRALGEHALLGLDGTEPRALAAALGLLPSAPVRFSVPLAHPL
;
A
#
# COMPACT_ATOMS: atom_id res chain seq x y z
N MET A 1 -30.59 18.34 -74.45
CA MET A 1 -31.90 17.90 -73.93
C MET A 1 -31.64 17.20 -72.62
N SER A 2 -31.85 17.90 -71.50
CA SER A 2 -31.63 17.35 -70.17
C SER A 2 -32.76 16.39 -69.82
N GLU A 3 -32.43 15.23 -69.25
CA GLU A 3 -33.40 14.28 -68.71
C GLU A 3 -34.34 14.97 -67.70
N PRO A 4 -35.62 14.59 -67.67
CA PRO A 4 -36.55 15.13 -66.68
C PRO A 4 -36.13 14.67 -65.28
N ARG A 5 -35.74 15.63 -64.43
CA ARG A 5 -35.53 15.40 -63.00
C ARG A 5 -36.76 14.77 -62.36
N ASP A 6 -36.54 13.80 -61.46
CA ASP A 6 -37.59 13.21 -60.63
C ASP A 6 -38.31 14.34 -59.86
N PRO A 7 -39.66 14.45 -59.94
CA PRO A 7 -40.42 15.47 -59.22
C PRO A 7 -40.17 15.50 -57.69
N ARG A 8 -39.57 14.44 -57.11
CA ARG A 8 -39.11 14.41 -55.71
C ARG A 8 -37.87 15.28 -55.42
N GLU A 9 -37.06 15.64 -56.42
CA GLU A 9 -35.92 16.54 -56.25
C GLU A 9 -36.34 18.02 -56.14
N ALA A 10 -37.52 18.39 -56.67
CA ALA A 10 -38.00 19.78 -56.68
C ALA A 10 -38.39 20.31 -55.28
N ASP A 11 -38.59 19.41 -54.31
CA ASP A 11 -39.02 19.73 -52.95
C ASP A 11 -37.86 19.70 -51.93
N ARG A 12 -36.60 19.85 -52.37
CA ARG A 12 -35.42 19.84 -51.47
C ARG A 12 -34.48 21.02 -51.67
N CYS A 13 -33.80 21.42 -50.60
CA CYS A 13 -32.79 22.46 -50.63
C CYS A 13 -31.56 21.98 -51.42
N PRO A 14 -31.10 22.72 -52.44
CA PRO A 14 -29.97 22.27 -53.28
C PRO A 14 -28.60 22.36 -52.57
N VAL A 15 -28.53 23.05 -51.41
CA VAL A 15 -27.33 23.16 -50.57
C VAL A 15 -27.22 21.99 -49.60
N CYS A 16 -28.24 21.79 -48.77
CA CYS A 16 -28.26 20.85 -47.64
C CYS A 16 -29.32 19.72 -47.75
N GLY A 17 -29.95 19.52 -48.89
CA GLY A 17 -30.89 18.41 -49.12
C GLY A 17 -32.19 18.41 -48.28
N TRP A 18 -32.38 19.36 -47.35
CA TRP A 18 -33.58 19.44 -46.51
C TRP A 18 -34.85 19.63 -47.31
N PRO A 19 -35.99 19.01 -46.92
CA PRO A 19 -37.28 19.31 -47.52
C PRO A 19 -37.54 20.82 -47.54
N ALA A 20 -37.89 21.33 -48.71
CA ALA A 20 -38.31 22.70 -48.90
C ALA A 20 -39.62 22.91 -48.12
N GLY A 21 -39.56 23.70 -47.06
CA GLY A 21 -40.77 24.19 -46.40
C GLY A 21 -41.49 25.22 -47.26
N ALA A 22 -42.63 25.73 -46.78
CA ALA A 22 -43.31 26.87 -47.41
C ALA A 22 -42.51 28.21 -47.30
N ASP A 23 -41.40 28.20 -46.56
CA ASP A 23 -40.56 29.37 -46.31
C ASP A 23 -39.61 29.64 -47.49
N ALA A 24 -39.39 30.92 -47.80
CA ALA A 24 -38.46 31.34 -48.86
C ALA A 24 -36.98 30.99 -48.55
N ARG A 25 -36.65 30.66 -47.29
CA ARG A 25 -35.31 30.26 -46.83
C ARG A 25 -35.34 28.89 -46.18
N CYS A 26 -34.32 28.08 -46.45
CA CYS A 26 -34.08 26.83 -45.77
C CYS A 26 -33.79 27.09 -44.29
N ARG A 27 -34.52 26.41 -43.39
CA ARG A 27 -34.35 26.57 -41.94
C ARG A 27 -33.03 26.03 -41.41
N ASP A 28 -32.39 25.12 -42.14
CA ASP A 28 -31.14 24.48 -41.72
C ASP A 28 -29.91 25.27 -42.21
N CYS A 29 -29.77 25.47 -43.53
CA CYS A 29 -28.60 26.16 -44.10
C CYS A 29 -28.81 27.65 -44.44
N GLY A 30 -30.03 28.17 -44.31
CA GLY A 30 -30.35 29.57 -44.65
C GLY A 30 -30.47 29.87 -46.15
N TRP A 31 -30.21 28.90 -47.04
CA TRP A 31 -30.29 29.09 -48.48
C TRP A 31 -31.67 29.55 -48.94
N THR A 32 -31.73 30.50 -49.85
CA THR A 32 -33.01 31.01 -50.37
C THR A 32 -33.54 30.07 -51.46
N LEU A 33 -34.60 29.32 -51.13
CA LEU A 33 -35.19 28.26 -51.97
C LEU A 33 -35.97 28.83 -53.18
N HIS A 34 -36.60 29.99 -52.99
CA HIS A 34 -37.26 30.74 -54.04
C HIS A 34 -36.48 32.02 -54.31
N THR A 35 -35.80 32.07 -55.44
CA THR A 35 -35.21 33.34 -55.90
C THR A 35 -36.30 34.15 -56.63
N PRO A 36 -36.37 35.48 -56.48
CA PRO A 36 -37.45 36.31 -57.04
C PRO A 36 -37.42 36.46 -58.58
N TRP A 37 -36.76 35.56 -59.32
CA TRP A 37 -36.65 35.61 -60.78
C TRP A 37 -37.94 35.12 -61.43
N ARG A 38 -38.86 36.04 -61.73
CA ARG A 38 -39.78 35.90 -62.86
C ARG A 38 -39.75 37.16 -63.73
N LEU A 39 -39.56 36.92 -65.04
CA LEU A 39 -39.55 37.83 -66.21
C LEU A 39 -38.28 38.69 -66.45
N GLY A 40 -37.34 38.15 -67.24
CA GLY A 40 -36.12 38.78 -67.78
C GLY A 40 -35.01 37.75 -68.09
N ARG A 41 -34.01 38.07 -68.95
CA ARG A 41 -32.82 37.21 -69.17
C ARG A 41 -32.12 37.01 -67.81
N GLY A 42 -32.31 35.86 -67.19
CA GLY A 42 -31.73 35.54 -65.88
C GLY A 42 -30.22 35.35 -65.94
N ASP A 43 -29.52 35.77 -64.88
CA ASP A 43 -28.10 35.48 -64.68
C ASP A 43 -27.95 34.07 -64.09
N GLU A 44 -28.06 33.07 -64.96
CA GLU A 44 -27.86 31.67 -64.63
C GLU A 44 -26.46 31.43 -64.03
N SER A 45 -25.44 32.13 -64.56
CA SER A 45 -24.06 32.01 -64.10
C SER A 45 -23.85 32.47 -62.67
N GLY A 46 -24.41 33.64 -62.30
CA GLY A 46 -24.35 34.15 -60.93
C GLY A 46 -25.24 33.37 -59.95
N PHE A 47 -26.33 32.75 -60.42
CA PHE A 47 -27.07 31.80 -59.59
C PHE A 47 -26.23 30.56 -59.27
N GLN A 48 -25.62 29.96 -60.28
CA GLN A 48 -24.80 28.75 -60.12
C GLN A 48 -23.59 29.01 -59.22
N ALA A 49 -22.88 30.14 -59.41
CA ALA A 49 -21.75 30.52 -58.56
C ALA A 49 -22.13 30.69 -57.09
N ARG A 50 -23.29 31.30 -56.78
CA ARG A 50 -23.79 31.42 -55.40
C ARG A 50 -24.15 30.06 -54.80
N LEU A 51 -24.75 29.18 -55.60
CA LEU A 51 -25.12 27.85 -55.14
C LEU A 51 -23.87 27.01 -54.81
N ASP A 52 -22.85 27.05 -55.67
CA ASP A 52 -21.60 26.32 -55.45
C ASP A 52 -20.84 26.87 -54.24
N ALA A 53 -20.80 28.20 -54.05
CA ALA A 53 -20.24 28.81 -52.85
C ALA A 53 -20.97 28.36 -51.57
N ALA A 54 -22.31 28.35 -51.57
CA ALA A 54 -23.09 27.92 -50.41
C ALA A 54 -22.93 26.43 -50.10
N ARG A 55 -22.78 25.58 -51.14
CA ARG A 55 -22.48 24.15 -50.99
C ARG A 55 -21.10 23.94 -50.37
N LEU A 56 -20.10 24.63 -50.88
CA LEU A 56 -18.74 24.59 -50.34
C LEU A 56 -18.71 25.06 -48.88
N GLU A 57 -19.39 26.17 -48.55
CA GLU A 57 -19.49 26.67 -47.18
C GLU A 57 -20.10 25.63 -46.22
N ALA A 58 -21.17 24.95 -46.66
CA ALA A 58 -21.79 23.88 -45.88
C ALA A 58 -20.83 22.69 -45.67
N ASP A 59 -20.15 22.25 -46.73
CA ASP A 59 -19.19 21.14 -46.67
C ASP A 59 -17.98 21.48 -45.78
N LEU A 60 -17.51 22.74 -45.79
CA LEU A 60 -16.41 23.19 -44.93
C LEU A 60 -16.77 23.18 -43.44
N ARG A 61 -18.03 23.47 -43.09
CA ARG A 61 -18.49 23.32 -41.69
C ARG A 61 -18.47 21.86 -41.25
N VAL A 62 -18.80 20.93 -42.14
CA VAL A 62 -18.70 19.49 -41.86
C VAL A 62 -17.23 19.10 -41.70
N ALA A 63 -16.36 19.52 -42.61
CA ALA A 63 -14.92 19.28 -42.52
C ALA A 63 -14.31 19.85 -41.22
N ALA A 64 -14.72 21.05 -40.81
CA ALA A 64 -14.28 21.69 -39.57
C ALA A 64 -14.70 20.92 -38.29
N ARG A 65 -15.75 20.09 -38.37
CA ARG A 65 -16.13 19.17 -37.26
C ARG A 65 -15.29 17.90 -37.23
N LEU A 66 -14.76 17.47 -38.39
CA LEU A 66 -14.01 16.22 -38.53
C LEU A 66 -12.56 16.35 -38.08
N GLY A 67 -11.93 17.51 -38.29
CA GLY A 67 -10.52 17.69 -37.99
C GLY A 67 -9.99 19.11 -38.23
N ASP A 68 -8.66 19.24 -38.13
CA ASP A 68 -7.96 20.52 -38.16
C ASP A 68 -7.55 21.01 -39.56
N ASP A 69 -7.55 20.11 -40.57
CA ASP A 69 -7.24 20.44 -41.97
C ASP A 69 -8.34 19.90 -42.92
N TRP A 70 -8.88 20.79 -43.76
CA TRP A 70 -9.88 20.43 -44.76
C TRP A 70 -9.31 19.52 -45.85
N ARG A 71 -7.99 19.53 -46.07
CA ARG A 71 -7.31 18.74 -47.11
C ARG A 71 -7.57 17.25 -46.96
N ASP A 72 -7.71 16.77 -45.73
CA ASP A 72 -8.03 15.37 -45.42
C ASP A 72 -9.43 14.96 -45.92
N THR A 73 -10.30 15.95 -46.14
CA THR A 73 -11.68 15.78 -46.62
C THR A 73 -11.89 16.34 -48.02
N ALA A 74 -10.83 16.83 -48.68
CA ALA A 74 -10.92 17.48 -49.99
C ALA A 74 -11.71 16.69 -51.06
N PRO A 75 -11.59 15.35 -51.17
CA PRO A 75 -12.39 14.57 -52.14
C PRO A 75 -13.90 14.63 -51.91
N LEU A 76 -14.33 15.01 -50.70
CA LEU A 76 -15.74 15.06 -50.28
C LEU A 76 -16.35 16.45 -50.50
N LEU A 77 -15.53 17.50 -50.64
CA LEU A 77 -15.97 18.88 -50.78
C LEU A 77 -16.48 19.19 -52.19
N ARG A 78 -17.55 19.98 -52.28
CA ARG A 78 -18.08 20.52 -53.55
C ARG A 78 -17.43 21.86 -53.91
N GLY A 79 -16.12 21.83 -54.12
CA GLY A 79 -15.31 23.00 -54.48
C GLY A 79 -13.94 22.99 -53.81
N VAL A 80 -13.11 24.00 -54.12
CA VAL A 80 -11.80 24.19 -53.48
C VAL A 80 -11.90 25.43 -52.58
N PRO A 81 -11.70 25.29 -51.27
CA PRO A 81 -11.72 26.43 -50.35
C PRO A 81 -10.44 27.26 -50.48
N ASP A 82 -10.56 28.54 -50.17
CA ASP A 82 -9.42 29.37 -49.77
C ASP A 82 -9.22 29.34 -48.24
N ASP A 83 -8.09 29.88 -47.78
CA ASP A 83 -7.76 29.89 -46.35
C ASP A 83 -8.76 30.72 -45.52
N ALA A 84 -9.38 31.74 -46.13
CA ALA A 84 -10.35 32.59 -45.44
C ALA A 84 -11.66 31.84 -45.18
N ALA A 85 -12.16 31.11 -46.17
CA ALA A 85 -13.36 30.27 -46.06
C ALA A 85 -13.15 29.14 -45.04
N TRP A 86 -11.96 28.52 -45.02
CA TRP A 86 -11.62 27.52 -44.02
C TRP A 86 -11.59 28.10 -42.60
N ALA A 87 -10.92 29.24 -42.41
CA ALA A 87 -10.84 29.90 -41.11
C ALA A 87 -12.23 30.32 -40.60
N GLU A 88 -13.12 30.78 -41.48
CA GLU A 88 -14.51 31.11 -41.11
C GLU A 88 -15.31 29.86 -40.72
N ALA A 89 -15.20 28.77 -41.47
CA ALA A 89 -15.85 27.51 -41.13
C ALA A 89 -15.41 26.99 -39.75
N ARG A 90 -14.11 27.07 -39.43
CA ARG A 90 -13.58 26.71 -38.10
C ARG A 90 -14.15 27.59 -36.99
N ARG A 91 -14.27 28.90 -37.21
CA ARG A 91 -14.87 29.83 -36.22
C ARG A 91 -16.36 29.55 -36.02
N ALA A 92 -17.07 29.19 -37.08
CA ALA A 92 -18.50 28.92 -37.04
C ALA A 92 -18.84 27.63 -36.26
N VAL A 93 -17.91 26.67 -36.19
CA VAL A 93 -18.06 25.43 -35.42
C VAL A 93 -17.56 25.65 -33.99
N SER A 94 -18.37 26.33 -33.17
CA SER A 94 -18.18 26.36 -31.71
C SER A 94 -18.83 25.14 -31.09
N VAL A 95 -18.05 24.33 -30.39
CA VAL A 95 -18.54 23.07 -29.82
C VAL A 95 -18.68 23.17 -28.31
N PRO A 96 -19.92 23.22 -27.77
CA PRO A 96 -20.12 23.27 -26.33
C PRO A 96 -19.74 21.93 -25.69
N VAL A 97 -18.70 21.92 -24.86
CA VAL A 97 -18.30 20.77 -24.05
C VAL A 97 -19.16 20.71 -22.79
N ARG A 98 -19.69 19.52 -22.50
CA ARG A 98 -20.39 19.22 -21.25
C ARG A 98 -19.67 18.06 -20.56
N PRO A 99 -18.97 18.29 -19.43
CA PRO A 99 -18.11 17.28 -18.83
C PRO A 99 -18.92 16.07 -18.34
N ALA A 100 -18.43 14.85 -18.57
CA ALA A 100 -19.16 13.64 -18.20
C ALA A 100 -18.97 13.25 -16.73
N ARG A 101 -17.88 13.66 -16.09
CA ARG A 101 -17.59 13.29 -14.69
C ARG A 101 -18.73 13.64 -13.71
N PRO A 102 -19.28 14.86 -13.68
CA PRO A 102 -20.36 15.19 -12.74
C PRO A 102 -21.64 14.41 -13.04
N VAL A 103 -21.92 14.15 -14.31
CA VAL A 103 -23.09 13.38 -14.77
C VAL A 103 -22.98 11.93 -14.32
N LEU A 104 -21.84 11.29 -14.58
CA LEU A 104 -21.56 9.91 -14.20
C LEU A 104 -21.49 9.73 -12.69
N ALA A 105 -20.79 10.64 -11.97
CA ALA A 105 -20.69 10.57 -10.51
C ALA A 105 -22.06 10.63 -9.84
N ARG A 106 -22.97 11.49 -10.34
CA ARG A 106 -24.35 11.57 -9.85
C ARG A 106 -25.14 10.31 -10.18
N ALA A 107 -25.09 9.84 -11.44
CA ALA A 107 -25.80 8.63 -11.85
C ALA A 107 -25.39 7.40 -11.04
N VAL A 108 -24.08 7.22 -10.79
CA VAL A 108 -23.57 6.12 -9.95
C VAL A 108 -23.96 6.30 -8.48
N ALA A 109 -24.08 7.54 -7.98
CA ALA A 109 -24.52 7.80 -6.62
C ALA A 109 -26.00 7.50 -6.39
N ASP A 110 -26.83 7.75 -7.41
CA ASP A 110 -28.29 7.54 -7.37
C ASP A 110 -28.70 6.07 -7.62
N LEU A 111 -27.76 5.21 -8.03
CA LEU A 111 -28.01 3.77 -8.20
C LEU A 111 -28.42 3.11 -6.88
N ALA A 112 -29.56 2.40 -6.91
CA ALA A 112 -29.95 1.50 -5.83
C ALA A 112 -28.97 0.31 -5.73
N GLY A 113 -28.77 -0.21 -4.51
CA GLY A 113 -27.84 -1.32 -4.26
C GLY A 113 -28.14 -2.54 -5.14
N GLY A 114 -27.17 -2.92 -5.97
CA GLY A 114 -27.28 -4.04 -6.92
C GLY A 114 -27.90 -3.70 -8.28
N ALA A 115 -28.35 -2.46 -8.51
CA ALA A 115 -28.74 -1.99 -9.83
C ALA A 115 -27.51 -1.75 -10.73
N ARG A 116 -27.72 -1.79 -12.05
CA ARG A 116 -26.68 -1.56 -13.06
C ARG A 116 -27.00 -0.31 -13.86
N LEU A 117 -26.00 0.54 -14.05
CA LEU A 117 -26.06 1.69 -14.96
C LEU A 117 -25.44 1.31 -16.31
N ALA A 118 -26.10 1.64 -17.41
CA ALA A 118 -25.46 1.60 -18.72
C ALA A 118 -24.81 2.94 -19.06
N VAL A 119 -23.49 2.95 -19.20
CA VAL A 119 -22.75 4.11 -19.72
C VAL A 119 -22.53 3.90 -21.21
N VAL A 120 -23.19 4.72 -22.03
CA VAL A 120 -23.17 4.60 -23.48
C VAL A 120 -22.26 5.66 -24.09
N GLU A 121 -21.18 5.25 -24.72
CA GLU A 121 -20.32 6.11 -25.52
C GLU A 121 -20.82 6.12 -26.97
N VAL A 122 -21.01 7.32 -27.53
CA VAL A 122 -21.38 7.53 -28.93
C VAL A 122 -20.18 8.16 -29.64
N SER A 123 -19.52 7.39 -30.50
CA SER A 123 -18.28 7.77 -31.20
C SER A 123 -18.48 7.85 -32.71
N ALA A 124 -17.40 8.14 -33.44
CA ALA A 124 -17.39 8.12 -34.90
C ALA A 124 -17.67 6.72 -35.50
N GLU A 125 -17.41 5.63 -34.75
CA GLU A 125 -17.57 4.27 -35.24
C GLU A 125 -18.93 3.65 -34.89
N GLY A 126 -19.55 4.13 -33.81
CA GLY A 126 -20.85 3.65 -33.39
C GLY A 126 -21.15 3.93 -31.92
N LEU A 127 -21.90 3.02 -31.32
CA LEU A 127 -22.36 3.09 -29.94
C LEU A 127 -21.75 1.94 -29.15
N THR A 128 -21.19 2.25 -27.97
CA THR A 128 -20.63 1.25 -27.06
C THR A 128 -21.23 1.44 -25.67
N ALA A 129 -21.94 0.42 -25.17
CA ALA A 129 -22.51 0.41 -23.83
C ALA A 129 -21.65 -0.43 -22.88
N THR A 130 -21.18 0.21 -21.82
CA THR A 130 -20.47 -0.43 -20.70
C THR A 130 -21.39 -0.46 -19.50
N LEU A 131 -21.63 -1.65 -18.94
CA LEU A 131 -22.41 -1.79 -17.71
C LEU A 131 -21.52 -1.51 -16.51
N VAL A 132 -22.00 -0.68 -15.60
CA VAL A 132 -21.27 -0.31 -14.38
C VAL A 132 -22.12 -0.53 -13.14
N ASP A 133 -21.46 -0.96 -12.07
CA ASP A 133 -22.08 -1.10 -10.75
C ASP A 133 -22.11 0.23 -9.98
N ASP A 134 -22.64 0.19 -8.76
CA ASP A 134 -22.76 1.30 -7.82
C ASP A 134 -21.40 1.74 -7.18
N LEU A 135 -20.30 1.11 -7.59
CA LEU A 135 -18.89 1.47 -7.32
C LEU A 135 -18.16 1.92 -8.59
N ALA A 136 -18.87 2.13 -9.70
CA ALA A 136 -18.33 2.48 -11.01
C ALA A 136 -17.35 1.43 -11.60
N ARG A 137 -17.48 0.16 -11.22
CA ARG A 137 -16.73 -0.94 -11.82
C ARG A 137 -17.48 -1.50 -13.01
N THR A 138 -16.74 -1.90 -14.04
CA THR A 138 -17.31 -2.55 -15.22
C THR A 138 -17.82 -3.94 -14.89
N ASP A 139 -19.02 -4.28 -15.34
CA ASP A 139 -19.67 -5.58 -15.15
C ASP A 139 -19.90 -6.27 -16.49
N GLY A 140 -18.92 -7.08 -16.90
CA GLY A 140 -18.95 -7.84 -18.15
C GLY A 140 -18.41 -7.08 -19.38
N PRO A 141 -18.41 -7.74 -20.55
CA PRO A 141 -17.89 -7.16 -21.78
C PRO A 141 -18.78 -6.02 -22.30
N PRO A 142 -18.20 -5.00 -22.96
CA PRO A 142 -18.98 -3.92 -23.56
C PRO A 142 -19.85 -4.45 -24.71
N ARG A 143 -21.00 -3.80 -24.90
CA ARG A 143 -21.92 -4.10 -26.00
C ARG A 143 -21.78 -3.02 -27.07
N THR A 144 -21.41 -3.40 -28.28
CA THR A 144 -21.13 -2.44 -29.36
C THR A 144 -22.12 -2.60 -30.52
N ARG A 145 -22.44 -1.49 -31.17
CA ARG A 145 -23.15 -1.42 -32.45
C ARG A 145 -22.46 -0.42 -33.35
N SER A 146 -22.10 -0.82 -34.56
CA SER A 146 -21.52 0.11 -35.54
C SER A 146 -22.59 0.96 -36.21
N TRP A 147 -22.19 2.11 -36.74
CA TRP A 147 -23.11 2.95 -37.51
C TRP A 147 -23.66 2.24 -38.76
N ASN A 148 -22.86 1.39 -39.42
CA ASN A 148 -23.32 0.64 -40.60
C ASN A 148 -24.39 -0.40 -40.26
N GLU A 149 -24.29 -1.05 -39.10
CA GLU A 149 -25.32 -1.98 -38.61
C GLU A 149 -26.62 -1.24 -38.30
N MET A 150 -26.52 -0.06 -37.68
CA MET A 150 -27.68 0.72 -37.25
C MET A 150 -28.35 1.50 -38.38
N LEU A 151 -27.55 1.99 -39.32
CA LEU A 151 -27.95 2.85 -40.42
C LEU A 151 -27.32 2.33 -41.73
N PRO A 152 -27.87 1.25 -42.33
CA PRO A 152 -27.32 0.65 -43.56
C PRO A 152 -27.31 1.59 -44.77
N MET A 153 -27.98 2.74 -44.69
CA MET A 153 -27.99 3.79 -45.71
C MET A 153 -26.76 4.71 -45.67
N LEU A 154 -25.94 4.64 -44.61
CA LEU A 154 -24.65 5.33 -44.59
C LEU A 154 -23.63 4.63 -45.49
N SER A 155 -22.63 5.38 -45.93
CA SER A 155 -21.56 4.82 -46.75
C SER A 155 -20.76 3.75 -46.00
N ALA A 156 -20.37 2.69 -46.72
CA ALA A 156 -19.41 1.71 -46.21
C ALA A 156 -18.00 2.30 -46.06
N ASP A 157 -17.65 3.31 -46.86
CA ASP A 157 -16.39 4.04 -46.78
C ASP A 157 -16.32 4.84 -45.45
N PRO A 158 -15.32 4.57 -44.58
CA PRO A 158 -15.16 5.27 -43.31
C PRO A 158 -15.09 6.80 -43.41
N ALA A 159 -14.40 7.35 -44.41
CA ALA A 159 -14.21 8.79 -44.55
C ALA A 159 -15.51 9.48 -44.98
N VAL A 160 -16.21 8.89 -45.95
CA VAL A 160 -17.53 9.36 -46.39
C VAL A 160 -18.55 9.24 -45.25
N ARG A 161 -18.52 8.13 -44.49
CA ARG A 161 -19.41 7.91 -43.35
C ARG A 161 -19.17 8.92 -42.23
N ALA A 162 -17.92 9.19 -41.88
CA ALA A 162 -17.58 10.22 -40.90
C ALA A 162 -18.13 11.58 -41.33
N PHE A 163 -17.92 11.95 -42.60
CA PHE A 163 -18.48 13.16 -43.20
C PHE A 163 -20.02 13.20 -43.10
N GLN A 164 -20.70 12.09 -43.40
CA GLN A 164 -22.15 11.99 -43.27
C GLN A 164 -22.63 12.13 -41.81
N LEU A 165 -21.94 11.49 -40.85
CA LEU A 165 -22.24 11.60 -39.41
C LEU A 165 -22.03 13.01 -38.85
N ALA A 166 -21.05 13.73 -39.39
CA ALA A 166 -20.77 15.13 -39.08
C ALA A 166 -21.72 16.12 -39.79
N GLY A 167 -22.70 15.63 -40.54
CA GLY A 167 -23.76 16.43 -41.18
C GLY A 167 -23.59 16.66 -42.67
N GLY A 168 -22.71 15.92 -43.34
CA GLY A 168 -22.57 15.93 -44.78
C GLY A 168 -23.68 15.16 -45.49
N GLU A 169 -24.37 15.79 -46.44
CA GLU A 169 -25.65 15.30 -46.96
C GLU A 169 -25.58 14.80 -48.40
N ARG A 170 -24.39 14.39 -48.85
CA ARG A 170 -24.19 13.89 -50.20
C ARG A 170 -25.02 12.61 -50.38
N GLU A 171 -26.05 12.71 -51.22
CA GLU A 171 -26.91 11.60 -51.66
C GLU A 171 -27.77 10.94 -50.56
N LEU A 172 -27.94 11.60 -49.40
CA LEU A 172 -28.74 11.08 -48.28
C LEU A 172 -30.11 11.76 -48.15
N ASP A 173 -31.14 10.94 -47.92
CA ASP A 173 -32.45 11.40 -47.48
C ASP A 173 -32.45 11.63 -45.96
N ARG A 174 -32.27 12.88 -45.53
CA ARG A 174 -32.13 13.24 -44.12
C ARG A 174 -33.38 12.90 -43.26
N PRO A 175 -34.62 13.20 -43.69
CA PRO A 175 -35.82 12.73 -42.98
C PRO A 175 -35.85 11.21 -42.79
N ALA A 176 -35.50 10.44 -43.83
CA ALA A 176 -35.44 8.98 -43.72
C ALA A 176 -34.32 8.53 -42.77
N LEU A 177 -33.16 9.19 -42.80
CA LEU A 177 -32.02 8.92 -41.93
C LEU A 177 -32.33 9.20 -40.46
N GLU A 178 -32.94 10.33 -40.14
CA GLU A 178 -33.32 10.67 -38.77
C GLU A 178 -34.39 9.70 -38.24
N LEU A 179 -35.38 9.33 -39.06
CA LEU A 179 -36.38 8.33 -38.68
C LEU A 179 -35.75 6.94 -38.45
N ALA A 180 -34.82 6.52 -39.33
CA ALA A 180 -34.08 5.28 -39.16
C ALA A 180 -33.21 5.30 -37.89
N LEU A 181 -32.56 6.43 -37.59
CA LEU A 181 -31.77 6.61 -36.38
C LEU A 181 -32.64 6.46 -35.12
N VAL A 182 -33.79 7.15 -35.08
CA VAL A 182 -34.73 7.04 -33.96
C VAL A 182 -35.15 5.60 -33.74
N ALA A 183 -35.51 4.88 -34.81
CA ALA A 183 -35.91 3.48 -34.73
C ALA A 183 -34.77 2.58 -34.23
N ALA A 184 -33.58 2.70 -34.80
CA ALA A 184 -32.41 1.88 -34.47
C ALA A 184 -31.94 2.12 -33.03
N VAL A 185 -31.78 3.38 -32.61
CA VAL A 185 -31.38 3.75 -31.25
C VAL A 185 -32.42 3.28 -30.23
N THR A 186 -33.71 3.45 -30.51
CA THR A 186 -34.79 3.00 -29.61
C THR A 186 -34.85 1.47 -29.50
N ALA A 187 -34.60 0.74 -30.58
CA ALA A 187 -34.51 -0.72 -30.55
C ALA A 187 -33.33 -1.18 -29.72
N TRP A 188 -32.15 -0.58 -29.90
CA TRP A 188 -30.96 -0.96 -29.13
C TRP A 188 -31.06 -0.58 -27.65
N ALA A 189 -31.57 0.61 -27.33
CA ALA A 189 -31.76 1.07 -25.95
C ALA A 189 -32.67 0.15 -25.12
N ARG A 190 -33.63 -0.54 -25.76
CA ARG A 190 -34.48 -1.55 -25.09
C ARG A 190 -33.72 -2.80 -24.64
N THR A 191 -32.52 -3.05 -25.16
CA THR A 191 -31.65 -4.16 -24.74
C THR A 191 -30.77 -3.81 -23.55
N LEU A 192 -30.76 -2.54 -23.14
CA LEU A 192 -29.95 -2.00 -22.05
C LEU A 192 -30.80 -1.78 -20.79
N PRO A 193 -30.17 -1.69 -19.60
CA PRO A 193 -30.83 -1.22 -18.38
C PRO A 193 -31.59 0.11 -18.57
N PRO A 194 -32.67 0.33 -17.78
CA PRO A 194 -33.42 1.58 -17.83
C PRO A 194 -32.59 2.78 -17.37
N ASP A 195 -31.75 2.59 -16.35
CA ASP A 195 -30.79 3.58 -15.88
C ASP A 195 -29.60 3.62 -16.84
N ARG A 196 -29.45 4.76 -17.51
CA ARG A 196 -28.41 4.95 -18.52
C ARG A 196 -27.99 6.40 -18.63
N ILE A 197 -26.72 6.58 -18.97
CA ILE A 197 -26.15 7.85 -19.39
C ILE A 197 -25.58 7.70 -20.79
N ALA A 198 -25.56 8.79 -21.56
CA ALA A 198 -24.98 8.82 -22.89
C ALA A 198 -23.92 9.91 -23.00
N ILE A 199 -22.76 9.58 -23.55
CA ILE A 199 -21.62 10.47 -23.70
C ILE A 199 -21.29 10.56 -25.18
N CYS A 200 -21.45 11.74 -25.77
CA CYS A 200 -20.98 12.00 -27.13
C CYS A 200 -19.47 12.23 -27.11
N ARG A 201 -18.71 11.36 -27.79
CA ARG A 201 -17.25 11.41 -27.91
C ARG A 201 -16.76 12.21 -29.12
N VAL A 202 -17.69 12.61 -29.99
CA VAL A 202 -17.43 13.47 -31.15
C VAL A 202 -18.28 14.74 -31.05
N PRO A 203 -17.92 15.66 -30.14
CA PRO A 203 -18.63 16.92 -29.97
C PRO A 203 -18.80 17.68 -31.29
N GLY A 204 -19.99 18.21 -31.56
CA GLY A 204 -20.29 18.97 -32.78
C GLY A 204 -20.82 18.13 -33.95
N TRP A 205 -20.82 16.80 -33.84
CA TRP A 205 -21.35 15.92 -34.89
C TRP A 205 -22.87 15.72 -34.72
N PRO A 206 -23.72 16.17 -35.67
CA PRO A 206 -25.16 16.19 -35.49
C PRO A 206 -25.81 14.83 -35.20
N LEU A 207 -25.41 13.76 -35.91
CA LEU A 207 -26.02 12.43 -35.74
C LEU A 207 -25.60 11.75 -34.42
N PRO A 208 -24.30 11.69 -34.05
CA PRO A 208 -23.87 11.25 -32.73
C PRO A 208 -24.52 12.02 -31.57
N GLU A 209 -24.64 13.34 -31.68
CA GLU A 209 -25.32 14.13 -30.64
C GLU A 209 -26.82 13.84 -30.56
N LEU A 210 -27.49 13.64 -31.70
CA LEU A 210 -28.88 13.23 -31.73
C LEU A 210 -29.07 11.85 -31.10
N ALA A 211 -28.22 10.88 -31.45
CA ALA A 211 -28.23 9.55 -30.83
C ALA A 211 -28.02 9.64 -29.31
N THR A 212 -27.08 10.47 -28.85
CA THR A 212 -26.82 10.73 -27.43
C THR A 212 -28.08 11.24 -26.72
N ARG A 213 -28.81 12.20 -27.32
CA ARG A 213 -30.08 12.70 -26.78
C ARG A 213 -31.18 11.63 -26.74
N LEU A 214 -31.27 10.79 -27.78
CA LEU A 214 -32.25 9.70 -27.86
C LEU A 214 -31.98 8.58 -26.85
N LEU A 215 -30.71 8.34 -26.53
CA LEU A 215 -30.29 7.37 -25.52
C LEU A 215 -30.57 7.85 -24.10
N ALA A 216 -30.60 9.15 -23.83
CA ALA A 216 -30.88 9.66 -22.50
C ALA A 216 -32.32 9.35 -22.05
N PRO A 217 -32.54 8.85 -20.82
CA PRO A 217 -33.89 8.65 -20.30
C PRO A 217 -34.63 10.00 -20.23
N ARG A 218 -35.89 10.04 -20.67
CA ARG A 218 -36.71 11.27 -20.68
C ARG A 218 -36.88 11.92 -19.29
N HIS A 219 -36.75 11.14 -18.22
CA HIS A 219 -36.84 11.63 -16.84
C HIS A 219 -35.50 12.14 -16.27
N LEU A 220 -34.40 12.00 -17.02
CA LEU A 220 -33.06 12.45 -16.64
C LEU A 220 -32.44 13.28 -17.78
N ALA A 221 -32.99 14.47 -18.03
CA ALA A 221 -32.46 15.40 -19.06
C ALA A 221 -30.98 15.78 -18.84
N THR A 222 -30.45 15.56 -17.63
CA THR A 222 -29.04 15.75 -17.27
C THR A 222 -28.15 14.51 -17.49
N ALA A 223 -28.67 13.41 -18.06
CA ALA A 223 -27.94 12.16 -18.29
C ALA A 223 -27.09 12.15 -19.58
N THR A 224 -26.87 13.32 -20.19
CA THR A 224 -26.02 13.47 -21.37
C THR A 224 -24.77 14.27 -21.06
N ALA A 225 -23.65 13.83 -21.64
CA ALA A 225 -22.39 14.55 -21.66
C ALA A 225 -21.83 14.61 -23.08
N VAL A 226 -20.94 15.56 -23.32
CA VAL A 226 -20.33 15.83 -24.62
C VAL A 226 -18.88 16.20 -24.37
N GLU A 227 -17.98 15.23 -24.49
CA GLU A 227 -16.54 15.45 -24.30
C GLU A 227 -15.70 14.34 -24.95
N PRO A 228 -14.49 14.66 -25.45
CA PRO A 228 -13.52 13.64 -25.84
C PRO A 228 -12.96 12.90 -24.60
N GLY A 229 -12.23 11.81 -24.83
CA GLY A 229 -11.50 11.06 -23.79
C GLY A 229 -12.01 9.64 -23.57
N GLU A 230 -11.36 8.93 -22.65
CA GLU A 230 -11.59 7.50 -22.40
C GLU A 230 -12.50 7.26 -21.18
N LEU A 231 -13.49 6.37 -21.33
CA LEU A 231 -14.38 6.01 -20.22
C LEU A 231 -13.65 5.32 -19.06
N ALA A 232 -12.61 4.54 -19.31
CA ALA A 232 -11.89 3.81 -18.27
C ALA A 232 -11.22 4.75 -17.25
N ALA A 233 -10.58 5.83 -17.74
CA ALA A 233 -10.00 6.87 -16.89
C ALA A 233 -11.10 7.58 -16.07
N LEU A 234 -12.21 7.93 -16.73
CA LEU A 234 -13.34 8.59 -16.09
C LEU A 234 -13.98 7.74 -14.97
N LEU A 235 -14.18 6.43 -15.22
CA LEU A 235 -14.71 5.50 -14.23
C LEU A 235 -13.76 5.37 -13.04
N THR A 236 -12.45 5.32 -13.28
CA THR A 236 -11.43 5.26 -12.23
C THR A 236 -11.50 6.50 -11.33
N GLU A 237 -11.63 7.70 -11.91
CA GLU A 237 -11.80 8.93 -11.15
C GLU A 237 -13.09 8.95 -10.32
N VAL A 238 -14.21 8.51 -10.91
CA VAL A 238 -15.50 8.45 -10.20
C VAL A 238 -15.44 7.44 -9.06
N ALA A 239 -14.93 6.23 -9.31
CA ALA A 239 -14.77 5.17 -8.31
C ALA A 239 -13.93 5.64 -7.11
N ALA A 240 -12.84 6.37 -7.34
CA ALA A 240 -11.97 6.87 -6.28
C ALA A 240 -12.67 7.84 -5.30
N THR A 241 -13.71 8.54 -5.75
CA THR A 241 -14.46 9.49 -4.91
C THR A 241 -15.62 8.86 -4.13
N ARG A 242 -15.92 7.57 -4.37
CA ARG A 242 -17.03 6.89 -3.71
C ARG A 242 -16.71 6.66 -2.23
N PRO A 243 -17.70 6.79 -1.33
CA PRO A 243 -17.54 6.41 0.06
C PRO A 243 -17.43 4.88 0.21
N ILE A 244 -16.69 4.41 1.22
CA ILE A 244 -16.63 2.97 1.55
C ILE A 244 -17.95 2.51 2.16
N ARG A 245 -18.39 1.29 1.80
CA ARG A 245 -19.65 0.72 2.32
C ARG A 245 -19.53 0.11 3.70
N THR A 246 -18.42 -0.58 3.91
CA THR A 246 -18.07 -1.24 5.17
C THR A 246 -16.84 -0.54 5.72
N GLY A 247 -16.77 -0.43 7.05
CA GLY A 247 -15.58 0.11 7.69
C GLY A 247 -14.36 -0.76 7.41
N TYR A 248 -13.17 -0.18 7.54
CA TYR A 248 -11.89 -0.87 7.45
C TYR A 248 -11.18 -0.83 8.79
N GLY A 249 -10.48 -1.92 9.10
CA GLY A 249 -9.65 -2.03 10.31
C GLY A 249 -8.29 -2.66 10.01
N LEU A 250 -7.31 -2.33 10.82
CA LEU A 250 -6.01 -2.97 10.83
C LEU A 250 -6.12 -4.30 11.57
N LEU A 251 -5.71 -5.39 10.94
CA LEU A 251 -5.61 -6.70 11.56
C LEU A 251 -4.51 -6.68 12.62
N VAL A 252 -4.89 -7.00 13.85
CA VAL A 252 -4.03 -7.02 15.03
C VAL A 252 -4.27 -8.29 15.82
N ALA A 253 -3.31 -8.67 16.63
CA ALA A 253 -3.48 -9.71 17.63
C ALA A 253 -3.84 -9.12 18.99
N ARG A 254 -4.72 -9.81 19.71
CA ARG A 254 -5.05 -9.55 21.11
C ARG A 254 -4.62 -10.73 21.95
N LEU A 255 -4.03 -10.42 23.11
CA LEU A 255 -3.76 -11.39 24.15
C LEU A 255 -4.89 -11.37 25.16
N GLU A 256 -5.32 -12.55 25.62
CA GLU A 256 -6.32 -12.61 26.68
C GLU A 256 -5.74 -12.15 28.03
N PRO A 257 -6.46 -11.33 28.83
CA PRO A 257 -5.90 -10.73 30.05
C PRO A 257 -5.36 -11.73 31.09
N LYS A 258 -5.92 -12.96 31.11
CA LYS A 258 -5.54 -14.04 32.05
C LYS A 258 -4.89 -15.24 31.34
N GLY A 259 -4.72 -15.18 30.03
CA GLY A 259 -4.35 -16.33 29.22
C GLY A 259 -3.23 -15.98 28.25
N SER A 260 -2.31 -16.91 28.05
CA SER A 260 -1.35 -16.80 26.95
C SER A 260 -2.00 -16.95 25.57
N ARG A 261 -3.34 -16.95 25.45
CA ARG A 261 -4.05 -17.20 24.19
C ARG A 261 -4.02 -15.95 23.32
N VAL A 262 -3.75 -16.16 22.03
CA VAL A 262 -3.74 -15.11 21.02
C VAL A 262 -4.98 -15.24 20.14
N THR A 263 -5.66 -14.14 19.89
CA THR A 263 -6.78 -14.06 18.95
C THR A 263 -6.57 -12.92 17.96
N ALA A 264 -7.07 -13.08 16.73
CA ALA A 264 -7.10 -12.01 15.76
C ALA A 264 -8.25 -11.04 16.06
N ALA A 265 -8.02 -9.75 15.86
CA ALA A 265 -9.02 -8.70 15.98
C ALA A 265 -8.74 -7.60 14.94
N LEU A 266 -9.71 -6.71 14.74
CA LEU A 266 -9.54 -5.53 13.91
C LEU A 266 -9.47 -4.29 14.81
N HIS A 267 -8.41 -3.50 14.66
CA HIS A 267 -8.35 -2.15 15.20
C HIS A 267 -8.97 -1.19 14.18
N PRO A 268 -10.04 -0.44 14.50
CA PRO A 268 -10.71 0.43 13.54
C PRO A 268 -9.75 1.45 12.89
N LEU A 269 -9.92 1.69 11.59
CA LEU A 269 -9.23 2.75 10.84
C LEU A 269 -10.23 3.72 10.20
N PHE A 270 -11.17 3.21 9.42
CA PHE A 270 -12.15 4.03 8.69
C PHE A 270 -13.55 3.49 8.91
N ASP A 271 -14.50 4.37 9.17
CA ASP A 271 -15.91 4.01 9.29
C ASP A 271 -16.58 3.89 7.91
N ALA A 272 -17.67 3.14 7.85
CA ALA A 272 -18.56 3.16 6.68
C ALA A 272 -18.97 4.61 6.35
N GLY A 273 -18.92 4.97 5.08
CA GLY A 273 -19.15 6.35 4.61
C GLY A 273 -17.88 7.18 4.42
N ALA A 274 -16.71 6.74 4.91
CA ALA A 274 -15.44 7.44 4.69
C ALA A 274 -15.09 7.53 3.20
N ARG A 275 -14.48 8.65 2.79
CA ARG A 275 -14.16 8.97 1.38
C ARG A 275 -12.65 9.01 1.14
N GLY A 276 -12.26 8.95 -0.13
CA GLY A 276 -10.89 9.19 -0.57
C GLY A 276 -10.30 10.47 0.05
N GLY A 277 -9.07 10.38 0.54
CA GLY A 277 -8.39 11.43 1.31
C GLY A 277 -8.53 11.31 2.83
N ALA A 278 -9.44 10.46 3.35
CA ALA A 278 -9.53 10.22 4.79
C ALA A 278 -8.22 9.61 5.33
N MET A 279 -7.82 10.06 6.52
CA MET A 279 -6.61 9.62 7.19
C MET A 279 -6.95 9.03 8.55
N ALA A 280 -6.29 7.94 8.90
CA ALA A 280 -6.42 7.28 10.19
C ALA A 280 -5.05 6.97 10.76
N GLU A 281 -4.89 7.14 12.07
CA GLU A 281 -3.66 6.86 12.77
C GLU A 281 -3.95 5.97 13.97
N VAL A 282 -3.20 4.88 14.09
CA VAL A 282 -3.32 3.92 15.18
C VAL A 282 -1.95 3.57 15.71
N THR A 283 -1.88 3.25 17.00
CA THR A 283 -0.65 2.71 17.61
C THR A 283 -0.82 1.22 17.82
N VAL A 284 0.05 0.43 17.22
CA VAL A 284 0.16 -1.01 17.43
C VAL A 284 1.50 -1.34 18.09
N TYR A 285 1.71 -2.59 18.51
CA TYR A 285 2.88 -2.95 19.31
C TYR A 285 3.57 -4.20 18.77
N ARG A 286 4.89 -4.17 18.71
CA ARG A 286 5.71 -5.38 18.57
C ARG A 286 6.23 -5.76 19.95
N ALA A 287 5.87 -6.93 20.46
CA ALA A 287 6.41 -7.45 21.70
C ALA A 287 7.86 -7.96 21.53
N PRO A 288 8.68 -7.94 22.60
CA PRO A 288 10.00 -8.53 22.57
C PRO A 288 9.95 -10.02 22.23
N GLY A 289 10.93 -10.49 21.46
CA GLY A 289 11.04 -11.90 21.09
C GLY A 289 10.09 -12.35 19.97
N MET A 290 9.27 -11.46 19.41
CA MET A 290 8.55 -11.71 18.15
C MET A 290 9.51 -11.71 16.95
N SER A 291 9.11 -12.32 15.84
CA SER A 291 9.80 -12.13 14.55
C SER A 291 9.94 -10.64 14.21
N PRO A 292 11.07 -10.20 13.62
CA PRO A 292 11.25 -8.80 13.21
C PRO A 292 10.25 -8.39 12.13
N ALA A 293 10.01 -9.27 11.16
CA ALA A 293 9.02 -9.05 10.11
C ALA A 293 7.60 -9.25 10.66
N THR A 294 6.73 -8.29 10.37
CA THR A 294 5.30 -8.31 10.67
C THR A 294 4.52 -7.81 9.45
N THR A 295 3.33 -8.35 9.26
CA THR A 295 2.39 -7.95 8.22
C THR A 295 1.41 -6.94 8.81
N LEU A 296 1.35 -5.76 8.21
CA LEU A 296 0.31 -4.77 8.44
C LEU A 296 -0.79 -5.03 7.41
N ALA A 297 -1.90 -5.64 7.83
CA ALA A 297 -3.00 -6.02 6.94
C ALA A 297 -4.24 -5.18 7.24
N VAL A 298 -4.81 -4.54 6.23
CA VAL A 298 -6.08 -3.81 6.33
C VAL A 298 -7.19 -4.71 5.80
N CYS A 299 -8.23 -4.90 6.60
CA CYS A 299 -9.36 -5.74 6.29
C CYS A 299 -10.68 -4.98 6.41
N THR A 300 -11.72 -5.47 5.74
CA THR A 300 -13.10 -5.03 5.99
C THR A 300 -13.58 -5.48 7.37
N VAL A 301 -14.46 -4.70 8.00
CA VAL A 301 -15.03 -5.03 9.33
C VAL A 301 -16.21 -6.00 9.26
N GLU A 302 -16.64 -6.38 8.06
CA GLU A 302 -17.72 -7.35 7.86
C GLU A 302 -17.32 -8.76 8.33
N GLN A 303 -18.29 -9.66 8.47
CA GLN A 303 -18.06 -11.04 8.87
C GLN A 303 -18.52 -12.00 7.75
N PRO A 304 -17.62 -12.82 7.18
CA PRO A 304 -16.18 -12.89 7.45
C PRO A 304 -15.41 -11.66 6.89
N PRO A 305 -14.29 -11.25 7.54
CA PRO A 305 -13.49 -10.14 7.05
C PRO A 305 -12.80 -10.48 5.73
N ARG A 306 -12.69 -9.49 4.84
CA ARG A 306 -11.95 -9.60 3.58
C ARG A 306 -10.70 -8.75 3.63
N LEU A 307 -9.60 -9.27 3.07
CA LEU A 307 -8.35 -8.51 2.94
C LEU A 307 -8.52 -7.42 1.88
N VAL A 308 -8.20 -6.18 2.26
CA VAL A 308 -8.15 -5.04 1.33
C VAL A 308 -6.73 -4.88 0.79
N ALA A 309 -5.74 -4.85 1.68
CA ALA A 309 -4.33 -4.74 1.32
C ALA A 309 -3.43 -5.20 2.48
N ALA A 310 -2.21 -5.64 2.17
CA ALA A 310 -1.22 -6.07 3.14
C ALA A 310 0.19 -5.62 2.78
N TRP A 311 0.98 -5.29 3.80
CA TRP A 311 2.37 -4.86 3.66
C TRP A 311 3.26 -5.52 4.70
N ARG A 312 4.50 -5.85 4.33
CA ARG A 312 5.55 -6.28 5.27
C ARG A 312 6.29 -5.08 5.82
N ALA A 313 6.51 -5.11 7.13
CA ALA A 313 7.28 -4.13 7.88
C ALA A 313 8.25 -4.83 8.84
N THR A 314 9.35 -4.16 9.19
CA THR A 314 10.30 -4.61 10.23
C THR A 314 10.39 -3.61 11.38
N PRO A 315 9.28 -3.34 12.10
CA PRO A 315 9.26 -2.34 13.14
C PRO A 315 10.16 -2.74 14.32
N ARG A 316 10.66 -1.74 15.04
CA ARG A 316 11.37 -1.95 16.31
C ARG A 316 10.41 -2.51 17.37
N THR A 317 10.96 -3.16 18.40
CA THR A 317 10.16 -3.56 19.57
C THR A 317 9.56 -2.33 20.26
N GLY A 318 8.31 -2.45 20.72
CA GLY A 318 7.57 -1.39 21.39
C GLY A 318 6.42 -0.82 20.53
N PRO A 319 5.99 0.42 20.81
CA PRO A 319 4.91 1.07 20.07
C PRO A 319 5.35 1.42 18.64
N VAL A 320 4.43 1.21 17.71
CA VAL A 320 4.59 1.45 16.27
C VAL A 320 3.38 2.26 15.81
N GLN A 321 3.64 3.48 15.36
CA GLN A 321 2.61 4.30 14.73
C GLN A 321 2.32 3.75 13.33
N VAL A 322 1.06 3.55 13.01
CA VAL A 322 0.60 3.16 11.68
C VAL A 322 -0.36 4.22 11.19
N ARG A 323 -0.07 4.79 10.02
CA ARG A 323 -0.89 5.83 9.41
C ARG A 323 -1.40 5.36 8.06
N ALA A 324 -2.71 5.19 7.98
CA ALA A 324 -3.41 4.77 6.77
C ALA A 324 -4.06 5.99 6.08
N VAL A 325 -4.04 5.98 4.76
CA VAL A 325 -4.76 6.91 3.89
C VAL A 325 -5.69 6.09 3.01
N LEU A 326 -6.96 6.48 2.98
CA LEU A 326 -7.95 5.90 2.09
C LEU A 326 -7.85 6.61 0.73
N ASP A 327 -7.40 5.93 -0.32
CA ASP A 327 -7.32 6.50 -1.68
C ASP A 327 -8.64 6.28 -2.46
N GLY A 328 -9.55 5.48 -1.92
CA GLY A 328 -10.88 5.16 -2.47
C GLY A 328 -11.38 3.80 -1.94
N PRO A 329 -12.57 3.33 -2.36
CA PRO A 329 -13.03 2.00 -2.01
C PRO A 329 -12.02 0.93 -2.41
N GLU A 330 -11.75 0.02 -1.47
CA GLU A 330 -10.79 -1.09 -1.60
C GLU A 330 -9.35 -0.65 -1.91
N ARG A 331 -9.05 0.65 -1.76
CA ARG A 331 -7.74 1.25 -2.03
C ARG A 331 -7.26 2.00 -0.80
N VAL A 332 -6.42 1.33 -0.02
CA VAL A 332 -5.78 1.90 1.17
C VAL A 332 -4.28 1.88 0.96
N ARG A 333 -3.61 2.92 1.44
CA ARG A 333 -2.16 3.02 1.48
C ARG A 333 -1.69 3.30 2.90
N LEU A 334 -0.63 2.64 3.32
CA LEU A 334 0.07 2.98 4.56
C LEU A 334 1.21 3.95 4.25
N THR A 335 1.30 5.02 5.04
CA THR A 335 2.34 6.05 4.93
C THR A 335 3.36 5.98 6.07
N VAL A 336 3.02 5.28 7.15
CA VAL A 336 3.88 5.01 8.30
C VAL A 336 3.61 3.57 8.75
N PRO A 337 4.64 2.76 9.06
CA PRO A 337 6.08 3.08 8.95
C PRO A 337 6.56 3.22 7.50
N SER A 338 7.77 3.76 7.30
CA SER A 338 8.43 3.79 5.98
C SER A 338 9.06 2.44 5.63
N GLY A 339 9.35 2.20 4.36
CA GLY A 339 10.00 0.96 3.90
C GLY A 339 9.06 -0.25 3.92
N LEU A 340 7.82 -0.03 3.50
CA LEU A 340 6.79 -1.08 3.40
C LEU A 340 6.87 -1.77 2.04
N ASP A 341 6.97 -3.09 2.05
CA ASP A 341 6.88 -3.91 0.84
C ASP A 341 5.50 -4.53 0.72
N PRO A 342 4.90 -4.65 -0.48
CA PRO A 342 3.65 -5.39 -0.66
C PRO A 342 3.78 -6.83 -0.17
N ASP A 343 2.80 -7.30 0.61
CA ASP A 343 2.76 -8.70 1.07
C ASP A 343 1.81 -9.52 0.18
N PRO A 344 2.30 -10.52 -0.58
CA PRO A 344 1.46 -11.30 -1.48
C PRO A 344 0.55 -12.31 -0.76
N GLN A 345 0.65 -12.45 0.56
CA GLN A 345 -0.15 -13.40 1.33
C GLN A 345 -1.64 -13.01 1.34
N ASN A 346 -2.50 -14.02 1.25
CA ASN A 346 -3.93 -13.86 1.51
C ASN A 346 -4.24 -13.85 3.02
N LEU A 347 -5.48 -13.53 3.39
CA LEU A 347 -5.88 -13.45 4.80
C LEU A 347 -5.64 -14.75 5.58
N SER A 348 -5.93 -15.91 4.99
CA SER A 348 -5.73 -17.22 5.64
C SER A 348 -4.26 -17.43 5.98
N GLY A 349 -3.35 -17.18 5.02
CA GLY A 349 -1.91 -17.34 5.23
C GLY A 349 -1.33 -16.35 6.26
N ILE A 350 -1.92 -15.17 6.39
CA ILE A 350 -1.57 -14.22 7.46
C ILE A 350 -2.04 -14.76 8.82
N LEU A 351 -3.28 -15.25 8.92
CA LEU A 351 -3.85 -15.78 10.15
C LEU A 351 -3.18 -17.08 10.62
N GLU A 352 -2.75 -17.95 9.70
CA GLU A 352 -1.97 -19.17 10.01
C GLU A 352 -0.60 -18.85 10.63
N GLY A 353 -0.07 -17.65 10.36
CA GLY A 353 1.17 -17.16 10.96
C GLY A 353 1.03 -16.69 12.41
N LEU A 354 -0.18 -16.67 12.97
CA LEU A 354 -0.41 -16.30 14.37
C LEU A 354 -0.24 -17.50 15.30
N PRO A 355 0.59 -17.38 16.36
CA PRO A 355 0.74 -18.46 17.32
C PRO A 355 -0.55 -18.59 18.15
N LYS A 356 -0.98 -19.81 18.46
CA LYS A 356 -2.15 -20.03 19.34
C LYS A 356 -1.90 -19.54 20.77
N ARG A 357 -0.63 -19.55 21.20
CA ARG A 357 -0.20 -19.09 22.52
C ARG A 357 1.07 -18.25 22.44
N PHE A 358 1.13 -17.20 23.26
CA PHE A 358 2.29 -16.34 23.44
C PHE A 358 2.48 -16.04 24.92
N VAL A 359 3.67 -16.34 25.46
CA VAL A 359 4.05 -16.03 26.83
C VAL A 359 4.91 -14.79 26.80
N ALA A 360 4.39 -13.69 27.34
CA ALA A 360 5.10 -12.43 27.43
C ALA A 360 6.37 -12.57 28.30
N PRO A 361 7.51 -11.99 27.90
CA PRO A 361 8.66 -11.86 28.78
C PRO A 361 8.29 -11.07 30.05
N PRO A 362 9.00 -11.30 31.17
CA PRO A 362 8.76 -10.58 32.42
C PRO A 362 8.81 -9.05 32.23
N ARG A 363 8.05 -8.32 33.06
CA ARG A 363 7.94 -6.85 32.93
C ARG A 363 9.24 -6.12 33.25
N ARG A 364 10.01 -6.61 34.24
CA ARG A 364 11.31 -6.06 34.62
C ARG A 364 12.21 -7.15 35.21
N MET A 365 13.50 -7.12 34.94
CA MET A 365 14.50 -8.05 35.45
C MET A 365 15.82 -7.33 35.75
N GLU A 366 16.55 -7.83 36.74
CA GLU A 366 17.91 -7.37 37.08
C GLU A 366 18.92 -8.43 36.59
N LEU A 367 19.89 -8.04 35.76
CA LEU A 367 20.94 -8.92 35.24
C LEU A 367 22.31 -8.49 35.77
N PHE A 368 22.97 -9.36 36.52
CA PHE A 368 24.35 -9.15 36.96
C PHE A 368 25.29 -10.07 36.17
N CYS A 369 26.27 -9.48 35.49
CA CYS A 369 27.25 -10.18 34.68
C CYS A 369 28.62 -10.13 35.35
N LEU A 370 29.16 -11.28 35.73
CA LEU A 370 30.53 -11.43 36.21
C LEU A 370 31.40 -11.91 35.05
N LEU A 371 32.48 -11.18 34.76
CA LEU A 371 33.36 -11.44 33.62
C LEU A 371 34.81 -11.64 34.10
N GLU A 372 35.36 -12.80 33.83
CA GLU A 372 36.79 -13.04 34.02
C GLU A 372 37.61 -12.33 32.93
N LEU A 373 38.44 -11.38 33.33
CA LEU A 373 39.23 -10.54 32.42
C LEU A 373 40.56 -11.18 31.99
N ASN A 374 41.04 -12.19 32.71
CA ASN A 374 42.30 -12.87 32.42
C ASN A 374 42.07 -14.27 31.84
N GLY A 375 43.08 -14.83 31.18
CA GLY A 375 42.99 -16.11 30.48
C GLY A 375 43.71 -16.05 29.13
N PRO A 376 43.63 -17.13 28.33
CA PRO A 376 44.13 -17.11 26.97
C PRO A 376 43.50 -15.96 26.17
N ALA A 377 44.30 -15.17 25.44
CA ALA A 377 43.84 -13.96 24.75
C ALA A 377 42.60 -14.19 23.86
N ARG A 378 42.55 -15.33 23.15
CA ARG A 378 41.38 -15.71 22.34
C ARG A 378 40.12 -15.89 23.19
N ALA A 379 40.22 -16.57 24.33
CA ALA A 379 39.08 -16.81 25.22
C ALA A 379 38.57 -15.50 25.83
N VAL A 380 39.47 -14.66 26.38
CA VAL A 380 39.09 -13.34 26.94
C VAL A 380 38.35 -12.49 25.91
N ARG A 381 38.88 -12.41 24.68
CA ARG A 381 38.24 -11.68 23.59
C ARG A 381 36.83 -12.24 23.31
N ARG A 382 36.70 -13.57 23.18
CA ARG A 382 35.40 -14.20 22.90
C ARG A 382 34.39 -14.03 24.04
N ARG A 383 34.82 -14.07 25.31
CA ARG A 383 33.94 -13.78 26.47
C ARG A 383 33.39 -12.35 26.40
N ARG A 384 34.25 -11.37 26.10
CA ARG A 384 33.86 -9.97 25.90
C ARG A 384 32.91 -9.80 24.72
N GLU A 385 33.20 -10.43 23.58
CA GLU A 385 32.33 -10.41 22.38
C GLU A 385 30.93 -10.99 22.67
N LEU A 386 30.86 -12.13 23.37
CA LEU A 386 29.59 -12.76 23.73
C LEU A 386 28.74 -11.84 24.63
N LEU A 387 29.37 -11.23 25.64
CA LEU A 387 28.67 -10.33 26.55
C LEU A 387 28.27 -9.01 25.87
N ASP A 388 29.11 -8.46 24.98
CA ASP A 388 28.78 -7.29 24.16
C ASP A 388 27.58 -7.58 23.26
N GLY A 389 27.58 -8.73 22.57
CA GLY A 389 26.47 -9.17 21.73
C GLY A 389 25.19 -9.44 22.51
N LEU A 390 25.28 -9.98 23.74
CA LEU A 390 24.12 -10.13 24.63
C LEU A 390 23.53 -8.76 25.00
N LEU A 391 24.36 -7.82 25.44
CA LEU A 391 23.90 -6.49 25.85
C LEU A 391 23.33 -5.68 24.68
N ASP A 392 23.88 -5.83 23.48
CA ASP A 392 23.35 -5.23 22.25
C ASP A 392 21.97 -5.82 21.87
N LEU A 393 21.82 -7.14 21.96
CA LEU A 393 20.54 -7.81 21.77
C LEU A 393 19.50 -7.35 22.81
N LEU A 394 19.88 -7.25 24.08
CA LEU A 394 18.96 -6.79 25.14
C LEU A 394 18.61 -5.31 24.97
N ALA A 395 19.54 -4.47 24.51
CA ALA A 395 19.26 -3.06 24.21
C ALA A 395 18.28 -2.88 23.04
N SER A 396 18.29 -3.78 22.06
CA SER A 396 17.37 -3.70 20.91
C SER A 396 15.99 -4.30 21.19
N GLU A 397 15.92 -5.38 21.98
CA GLU A 397 14.67 -6.13 22.21
C GLU A 397 13.97 -5.77 23.53
N VAL A 398 14.71 -5.48 24.61
CA VAL A 398 14.15 -5.37 25.97
C VAL A 398 14.77 -4.23 26.80
N ALA A 399 15.19 -3.13 26.16
CA ALA A 399 15.88 -2.01 26.84
C ALA A 399 15.15 -1.46 28.07
N GLU A 400 13.82 -1.43 28.05
CA GLU A 400 12.98 -0.93 29.14
C GLU A 400 12.65 -1.99 30.21
N ARG A 401 13.01 -3.25 29.97
CA ARG A 401 12.63 -4.40 30.81
C ARG A 401 13.81 -5.08 31.50
N VAL A 402 15.04 -4.75 31.15
CA VAL A 402 16.24 -5.31 31.79
C VAL A 402 17.10 -4.16 32.28
N ASP A 403 17.40 -4.14 33.57
CA ASP A 403 18.51 -3.37 34.10
C ASP A 403 19.68 -4.33 34.30
N ALA A 404 20.87 -3.97 33.84
CA ALA A 404 22.05 -4.81 33.84
C ALA A 404 23.26 -4.11 34.48
N ALA A 405 24.10 -4.89 35.13
CA ALA A 405 25.39 -4.46 35.66
C ALA A 405 26.48 -5.45 35.23
N VAL A 406 27.69 -4.95 35.03
CA VAL A 406 28.84 -5.79 34.68
C VAL A 406 30.00 -5.52 35.64
N LEU A 407 30.53 -6.60 36.21
CA LEU A 407 31.72 -6.60 37.04
C LEU A 407 32.77 -7.47 36.37
N GLY A 408 33.91 -6.86 36.04
CA GLY A 408 35.09 -7.60 35.61
C GLY A 408 35.91 -8.02 36.83
N TYR A 409 36.62 -9.13 36.75
CA TYR A 409 37.61 -9.48 37.76
C TYR A 409 38.91 -9.98 37.12
N SER A 410 40.03 -9.51 37.65
CA SER A 410 41.39 -9.84 37.23
C SER A 410 42.10 -10.75 38.22
N ASP A 411 43.31 -11.18 37.92
CA ASP A 411 44.09 -12.05 38.81
C ASP A 411 44.66 -11.32 40.04
N HIS A 412 44.84 -12.07 41.13
CA HIS A 412 45.56 -11.62 42.33
C HIS A 412 47.06 -11.46 42.12
N SER A 413 47.64 -11.88 41.00
CA SER A 413 49.08 -11.82 40.79
C SER A 413 49.41 -11.06 39.50
N PHE A 414 50.28 -10.06 39.63
CA PHE A 414 50.85 -9.35 38.49
C PHE A 414 52.34 -9.07 38.73
N ARG A 415 53.21 -9.55 37.83
CA ARG A 415 54.68 -9.36 37.91
C ARG A 415 55.27 -9.71 39.28
N GLY A 416 54.78 -10.78 39.91
CA GLY A 416 55.26 -11.24 41.22
C GLY A 416 54.73 -10.48 42.43
N ARG A 417 53.77 -9.55 42.26
CA ARG A 417 53.08 -8.86 43.36
C ARG A 417 51.65 -9.37 43.53
N THR A 418 51.20 -9.48 44.78
CA THR A 418 49.81 -9.76 45.12
C THR A 418 48.97 -8.48 45.04
N ILE A 419 47.91 -8.51 44.23
CA ILE A 419 46.89 -7.45 44.08
C ILE A 419 45.64 -7.93 44.81
N ILE A 420 45.09 -7.09 45.69
CA ILE A 420 43.86 -7.40 46.44
C ILE A 420 42.64 -6.80 45.73
N ASP A 421 42.78 -5.59 45.18
CA ASP A 421 41.72 -4.91 44.42
C ASP A 421 41.65 -5.43 42.98
N VAL A 422 41.03 -6.59 42.82
CA VAL A 422 40.96 -7.33 41.55
C VAL A 422 39.61 -7.21 40.84
N VAL A 423 38.62 -6.56 41.46
CA VAL A 423 37.28 -6.37 40.90
C VAL A 423 37.17 -4.99 40.27
N HIS A 424 36.67 -4.95 39.04
CA HIS A 424 36.57 -3.76 38.20
C HIS A 424 35.12 -3.52 37.75
N GLY A 425 34.76 -2.26 37.53
CA GLY A 425 33.39 -1.86 37.19
C GLY A 425 32.53 -1.62 38.44
N GLY A 426 31.22 -1.54 38.24
CA GLY A 426 30.28 -1.20 39.31
C GLY A 426 29.08 -2.14 39.35
N GLY A 427 28.60 -2.45 40.55
CA GLY A 427 27.34 -3.19 40.78
C GLY A 427 26.08 -2.35 40.56
N ALA A 428 26.20 -1.12 40.06
CA ALA A 428 25.06 -0.27 39.76
C ALA A 428 24.33 -0.80 38.51
N LEU A 429 23.03 -1.04 38.65
CA LEU A 429 22.17 -1.47 37.56
C LEU A 429 21.89 -0.30 36.61
N GLU A 430 22.17 -0.51 35.32
CA GLU A 430 22.00 0.46 34.24
C GLU A 430 21.15 -0.15 33.11
N ARG A 431 20.74 0.65 32.12
CA ARG A 431 20.13 0.09 30.91
C ARG A 431 21.16 -0.67 30.07
N PRO A 432 20.78 -1.70 29.28
CA PRO A 432 21.75 -2.59 28.63
C PRO A 432 22.74 -1.85 27.72
N ALA A 433 22.32 -0.76 27.06
CA ALA A 433 23.20 0.08 26.25
C ALA A 433 24.26 0.84 27.08
N ALA A 434 23.90 1.31 28.28
CA ALA A 434 24.83 1.93 29.22
C ALA A 434 25.76 0.88 29.83
N THR A 435 25.24 -0.29 30.23
CA THR A 435 26.03 -1.42 30.70
C THR A 435 27.04 -1.89 29.65
N ARG A 436 26.68 -1.87 28.36
CA ARG A 436 27.59 -2.16 27.26
C ARG A 436 28.74 -1.16 27.18
N SER A 437 28.47 0.11 27.47
CA SER A 437 29.53 1.13 27.58
C SER A 437 30.42 0.88 28.80
N SER A 438 29.83 0.41 29.91
CA SER A 438 30.55 0.00 31.12
C SER A 438 31.47 -1.21 30.88
N LEU A 439 31.01 -2.20 30.09
CA LEU A 439 31.82 -3.34 29.64
C LEU A 439 33.08 -2.91 28.87
N LYS A 440 32.95 -1.91 27.99
CA LYS A 440 34.07 -1.37 27.20
C LYS A 440 35.09 -0.61 28.05
N ARG A 441 34.71 -0.13 29.23
CA ARG A 441 35.61 0.54 30.19
C ARG A 441 36.35 -0.43 31.10
N LEU A 442 36.02 -1.73 31.09
CA LEU A 442 36.73 -2.72 31.89
C LEU A 442 38.18 -2.87 31.40
N PRO A 443 39.17 -3.00 32.31
CA PRO A 443 40.59 -3.09 31.94
C PRO A 443 40.89 -4.21 30.96
N GLU A 444 41.85 -3.98 30.06
CA GLU A 444 42.40 -5.00 29.19
C GLU A 444 43.00 -6.18 30.00
N PRO A 445 43.01 -7.41 29.43
CA PRO A 445 43.62 -8.56 30.09
C PRO A 445 45.06 -8.29 30.50
N VAL A 446 45.44 -8.85 31.64
CA VAL A 446 46.80 -8.74 32.16
C VAL A 446 47.56 -10.05 31.89
N GLU A 447 48.74 -9.97 31.26
CA GLU A 447 49.63 -11.12 31.04
C GLU A 447 50.97 -10.97 31.79
N PRO A 448 51.56 -12.08 32.29
CA PRO A 448 50.99 -13.44 32.37
C PRO A 448 49.94 -13.56 33.50
N PHE A 449 49.08 -14.59 33.42
CA PHE A 449 48.04 -14.89 34.42
C PHE A 449 48.26 -16.26 35.09
N THR A 450 47.64 -16.48 36.25
CA THR A 450 47.73 -17.71 37.05
C THR A 450 46.84 -18.81 36.47
N ALA A 451 47.44 -19.86 35.90
CA ALA A 451 46.67 -20.93 35.31
C ALA A 451 46.18 -21.95 36.37
N GLY A 452 45.01 -21.72 36.97
CA GLY A 452 44.38 -22.71 37.87
C GLY A 452 43.12 -22.22 38.59
N ALA A 453 43.09 -20.95 38.99
CA ALA A 453 41.92 -20.30 39.57
C ALA A 453 41.89 -18.82 39.18
N ALA A 454 40.74 -18.19 39.35
CA ALA A 454 40.54 -16.76 39.19
C ALA A 454 39.72 -16.20 40.38
N PRO A 455 39.83 -14.91 40.73
CA PRO A 455 39.19 -14.32 41.92
C PRO A 455 37.66 -14.11 41.83
N LEU A 456 36.93 -15.15 41.44
CA LEU A 456 35.48 -15.10 41.31
C LEU A 456 34.78 -14.92 42.68
N GLU A 457 35.37 -15.44 43.75
CA GLU A 457 34.93 -15.24 45.13
C GLU A 457 34.93 -13.75 45.55
N ASP A 458 35.89 -12.96 45.06
CA ASP A 458 35.93 -11.52 45.30
C ASP A 458 34.86 -10.81 44.50
N ALA A 459 34.66 -11.17 43.23
CA ALA A 459 33.61 -10.60 42.39
C ALA A 459 32.22 -10.86 42.98
N LEU A 460 31.97 -12.09 43.46
CA LEU A 460 30.73 -12.44 44.15
C LEU A 460 30.57 -11.70 45.48
N THR A 461 31.65 -11.50 46.23
CA THR A 461 31.63 -10.77 47.51
C THR A 461 31.38 -9.28 47.30
N ALA A 462 32.03 -8.68 46.30
CA ALA A 462 31.82 -7.29 45.89
C ALA A 462 30.37 -7.09 45.42
N LEU A 463 29.84 -8.02 44.62
CA LEU A 463 28.44 -8.01 44.22
C LEU A 463 27.52 -8.09 45.45
N ALA A 464 27.68 -9.10 46.30
CA ALA A 464 26.86 -9.29 47.50
C ALA A 464 26.89 -8.08 48.46
N SER A 465 28.00 -7.33 48.49
CA SER A 465 28.16 -6.16 49.37
C SER A 465 27.56 -4.88 48.77
N THR A 466 27.32 -4.84 47.46
CA THR A 466 26.83 -3.65 46.74
C THR A 466 25.38 -3.77 46.28
N VAL A 467 24.86 -4.99 46.16
CA VAL A 467 23.48 -5.20 45.69
C VAL A 467 22.45 -4.83 46.78
N PRO A 468 21.49 -3.96 46.49
CA PRO A 468 20.34 -3.76 47.37
C PRO A 468 19.43 -5.00 47.36
N PRO A 469 18.42 -5.06 48.25
CA PRO A 469 17.35 -6.06 48.16
C PRO A 469 16.72 -6.07 46.75
N PRO A 470 16.41 -7.25 46.19
CA PRO A 470 15.92 -7.36 44.81
C PRO A 470 14.58 -6.64 44.64
N ARG A 471 14.49 -5.77 43.64
CA ARG A 471 13.24 -5.06 43.29
C ARG A 471 12.49 -5.74 42.14
N ALA A 472 13.18 -6.62 41.43
CA ALA A 472 12.66 -7.47 40.37
C ALA A 472 13.39 -8.83 40.39
N PRO A 473 12.91 -9.85 39.65
CA PRO A 473 13.62 -11.10 39.50
C PRO A 473 15.08 -10.87 39.06
N ARG A 474 16.02 -11.42 39.83
CA ARG A 474 17.45 -11.22 39.66
C ARG A 474 18.11 -12.44 39.03
N VAL A 475 18.91 -12.19 38.00
CA VAL A 475 19.63 -13.19 37.22
C VAL A 475 21.13 -12.94 37.36
N LEU A 476 21.90 -14.00 37.62
CA LEU A 476 23.36 -13.98 37.61
C LEU A 476 23.87 -14.71 36.37
N LEU A 477 24.69 -14.01 35.60
CA LEU A 477 25.50 -14.56 34.52
C LEU A 477 26.97 -14.55 34.95
N THR A 478 27.61 -15.72 34.95
CA THR A 478 29.07 -15.81 35.12
C THR A 478 29.71 -16.24 33.81
N VAL A 479 30.66 -15.46 33.28
CA VAL A 479 31.41 -15.76 32.05
C VAL A 479 32.89 -15.88 32.40
N ALA A 480 33.40 -17.11 32.47
CA ALA A 480 34.69 -17.40 33.10
C ALA A 480 35.32 -18.69 32.57
N GLY A 481 36.64 -18.77 32.48
CA GLY A 481 37.36 -20.01 32.13
C GLY A 481 37.86 -20.79 33.33
N ARG A 482 38.03 -20.13 34.49
CA ARG A 482 38.66 -20.72 35.67
C ARG A 482 37.74 -20.68 36.91
N PRO A 483 37.80 -21.72 37.77
CA PRO A 483 37.04 -21.73 39.02
C PRO A 483 37.59 -20.69 40.04
N PRO A 484 36.84 -20.37 41.11
CA PRO A 484 37.33 -19.55 42.21
C PRO A 484 38.54 -20.18 42.92
N HIS A 485 39.30 -19.38 43.68
CA HIS A 485 40.34 -19.93 44.54
C HIS A 485 39.73 -20.86 45.62
N PRO A 486 40.42 -21.95 45.99
CA PRO A 486 39.94 -22.85 47.02
C PRO A 486 40.07 -22.21 48.41
N LEU A 487 39.25 -22.67 49.36
CA LEU A 487 39.31 -22.24 50.76
C LEU A 487 40.51 -22.83 51.53
N VAL A 488 41.03 -23.96 51.05
CA VAL A 488 42.20 -24.66 51.60
C VAL A 488 43.17 -24.87 50.44
N ALA A 489 44.46 -24.57 50.66
CA ALA A 489 45.47 -24.70 49.63
C ALA A 489 45.55 -26.15 49.15
N ASP A 490 45.38 -26.37 47.84
CA ASP A 490 45.60 -27.67 47.22
C ASP A 490 47.00 -27.69 46.62
N ARG A 491 47.91 -28.40 47.30
CA ARG A 491 49.29 -28.63 46.86
C ARG A 491 49.49 -29.98 46.18
N SER A 492 48.42 -30.77 46.04
CA SER A 492 48.49 -32.17 45.59
C SER A 492 48.27 -32.35 44.07
N GLY A 493 47.76 -31.33 43.38
CA GLY A 493 47.54 -31.34 41.93
C GLY A 493 48.77 -30.99 41.07
N ARG A 494 48.69 -31.28 39.77
CA ARG A 494 49.72 -30.91 38.75
C ARG A 494 49.98 -29.41 38.62
N ARG A 495 49.13 -28.56 39.21
CA ARG A 495 49.31 -27.11 39.37
C ARG A 495 48.78 -26.71 40.75
N PRO A 496 49.65 -26.38 41.72
CA PRO A 496 49.20 -25.93 43.04
C PRO A 496 48.43 -24.61 42.90
N VAL A 497 47.30 -24.51 43.60
CA VAL A 497 46.46 -23.31 43.61
C VAL A 497 46.41 -22.77 45.05
N ASP A 498 46.89 -21.54 45.22
CA ASP A 498 46.85 -20.85 46.51
C ASP A 498 45.43 -20.41 46.86
N VAL A 499 45.18 -20.25 48.16
CA VAL A 499 43.92 -19.69 48.67
C VAL A 499 43.78 -18.22 48.28
N CYS A 500 42.55 -17.74 48.17
CA CYS A 500 42.27 -16.31 48.02
C CYS A 500 42.97 -15.52 49.15
N PRO A 501 43.76 -14.47 48.85
CA PRO A 501 44.36 -13.60 49.86
C PRO A 501 43.34 -12.98 50.82
N SER A 502 42.13 -12.67 50.31
CA SER A 502 41.01 -12.13 51.08
C SER A 502 40.22 -13.21 51.84
N ARG A 503 40.55 -14.50 51.65
CA ARG A 503 39.88 -15.67 52.24
C ARG A 503 38.36 -15.68 52.05
N HIS A 504 37.87 -15.12 50.94
CA HIS A 504 36.46 -15.12 50.63
C HIS A 504 35.96 -16.52 50.26
N ASP A 505 34.71 -16.79 50.62
CA ASP A 505 34.01 -18.04 50.31
C ASP A 505 32.96 -17.76 49.24
N TRP A 506 33.21 -18.24 48.02
CA TRP A 506 32.33 -18.03 46.87
C TRP A 506 30.90 -18.53 47.15
N SER A 507 30.73 -19.60 47.92
CA SER A 507 29.42 -20.21 48.16
C SER A 507 28.57 -19.33 49.09
N LYS A 508 29.19 -18.79 50.14
CA LYS A 508 28.56 -17.81 51.04
C LYS A 508 28.29 -16.48 50.35
N ALA A 509 29.20 -16.04 49.48
CA ALA A 509 29.00 -14.84 48.68
C ALA A 509 27.81 -15.01 47.72
N LEU A 510 27.76 -16.13 46.98
CA LEU A 510 26.67 -16.46 46.07
C LEU A 510 25.31 -16.54 46.77
N ALA A 511 25.24 -17.12 47.97
CA ALA A 511 23.98 -17.18 48.72
C ALA A 511 23.42 -15.78 49.09
N ARG A 512 24.30 -14.78 49.26
CA ARG A 512 23.93 -13.40 49.62
C ARG A 512 23.53 -12.53 48.42
N THR A 513 23.69 -13.00 47.18
CA THR A 513 23.31 -12.20 46.00
C THR A 513 21.80 -12.22 45.72
N HIS A 514 21.05 -13.15 46.34
CA HIS A 514 19.61 -13.34 46.18
C HIS A 514 19.18 -13.56 44.71
N THR A 515 20.00 -14.23 43.91
CA THR A 515 19.72 -14.49 42.49
C THR A 515 18.78 -15.68 42.34
N GLY A 516 17.63 -15.46 41.71
CA GLY A 516 16.64 -16.52 41.44
C GLY A 516 16.96 -17.38 40.23
N ARG A 517 17.82 -16.88 39.33
CA ARG A 517 18.30 -17.62 38.15
C ARG A 517 19.79 -17.46 37.98
N ARG A 518 20.50 -18.56 37.70
CA ARG A 518 21.97 -18.62 37.64
C ARG A 518 22.43 -19.39 36.41
N VAL A 519 23.19 -18.71 35.56
CA VAL A 519 23.73 -19.25 34.31
C VAL A 519 25.24 -19.02 34.29
N ALA A 520 25.99 -20.05 33.90
CA ALA A 520 27.43 -19.98 33.72
C ALA A 520 27.80 -20.29 32.26
N VAL A 521 28.68 -19.47 31.69
CA VAL A 521 29.36 -19.73 30.42
C VAL A 521 30.82 -19.96 30.74
N VAL A 522 31.29 -21.18 30.44
CA VAL A 522 32.69 -21.58 30.61
C VAL A 522 33.39 -21.69 29.27
N ASP A 523 34.70 -21.46 29.23
CA ASP A 523 35.49 -21.57 27.99
C ASP A 523 35.26 -22.93 27.31
N GLU A 524 35.36 -24.00 28.09
CA GLU A 524 35.10 -25.38 27.69
C GLU A 524 34.24 -26.04 28.76
N VAL A 525 33.16 -26.72 28.34
CA VAL A 525 32.30 -27.44 29.30
C VAL A 525 32.99 -28.76 29.67
N PRO A 526 33.39 -28.95 30.94
CA PRO A 526 34.00 -30.21 31.36
C PRO A 526 32.97 -31.34 31.33
N GLU A 527 33.39 -32.57 31.00
CA GLU A 527 32.53 -33.76 31.05
C GLU A 527 31.90 -33.97 32.42
N THR A 528 32.66 -33.68 33.49
CA THR A 528 32.19 -33.69 34.88
C THR A 528 32.43 -32.32 35.51
N PRO A 529 31.43 -31.42 35.51
CA PRO A 529 31.59 -30.09 36.07
C PRO A 529 31.79 -30.09 37.59
N ALA A 530 32.80 -29.34 38.03
CA ALA A 530 33.04 -29.05 39.44
C ALA A 530 31.77 -28.48 40.11
N SER A 531 31.63 -28.69 41.43
CA SER A 531 30.46 -28.26 42.20
C SER A 531 30.15 -26.77 42.04
N VAL A 532 31.19 -25.95 41.91
CA VAL A 532 31.06 -24.50 41.68
C VAL A 532 30.33 -24.18 40.37
N TRP A 533 30.68 -24.85 39.27
CA TRP A 533 30.04 -24.63 37.97
C TRP A 533 28.61 -25.12 37.95
N ARG A 534 28.31 -26.21 38.66
CA ARG A 534 26.92 -26.67 38.86
C ARG A 534 26.09 -25.68 39.67
N ALA A 535 26.68 -25.02 40.67
CA ALA A 535 25.99 -24.03 41.48
C ALA A 535 25.77 -22.69 40.74
N LEU A 536 26.79 -22.21 40.01
CA LEU A 536 26.70 -20.97 39.22
C LEU A 536 25.92 -21.14 37.92
N GLY A 537 25.90 -22.36 37.38
CA GLY A 537 25.17 -22.75 36.18
C GLY A 537 23.92 -23.59 36.48
N GLU A 538 23.32 -23.44 37.66
CA GLU A 538 22.15 -24.23 38.10
C GLU A 538 21.04 -24.33 37.04
N HIS A 539 20.82 -23.23 36.30
CA HIS A 539 19.79 -23.18 35.27
C HIS A 539 20.34 -23.45 33.86
N ALA A 540 21.63 -23.20 33.63
CA ALA A 540 22.35 -23.56 32.42
C ALA A 540 23.86 -23.43 32.63
N LEU A 541 24.62 -24.43 32.18
CA LEU A 541 26.07 -24.40 32.03
C LEU A 541 26.39 -24.55 30.53
N LEU A 542 26.97 -23.51 29.94
CA LEU A 542 27.17 -23.40 28.50
C LEU A 542 28.66 -23.26 28.15
N GLY A 543 29.05 -23.69 26.95
CA GLY A 543 30.41 -23.54 26.42
C GLY A 543 30.56 -22.28 25.58
N LEU A 544 31.68 -21.58 25.69
CA LEU A 544 31.92 -20.28 25.07
C LEU A 544 31.86 -20.32 23.53
N ASP A 545 32.48 -21.33 22.91
CA ASP A 545 32.54 -21.46 21.45
C ASP A 545 31.19 -21.87 20.81
N GLY A 546 30.28 -22.47 21.59
CA GLY A 546 28.96 -22.91 21.11
C GLY A 546 27.80 -21.99 21.49
N THR A 547 28.06 -20.92 22.24
CA THR A 547 27.02 -20.03 22.76
C THR A 547 26.92 -18.76 21.94
N GLU A 548 25.72 -18.52 21.43
CA GLU A 548 25.34 -17.27 20.76
C GLU A 548 24.52 -16.36 21.70
N PRO A 549 24.54 -15.02 21.53
CA PRO A 549 23.84 -14.08 22.40
C PRO A 549 22.36 -14.39 22.64
N ARG A 550 21.63 -14.84 21.61
CA ARG A 550 20.20 -15.18 21.74
C ARG A 550 19.97 -16.48 22.53
N ALA A 551 20.80 -17.49 22.32
CA ALA A 551 20.75 -18.71 23.10
C ALA A 551 21.04 -18.43 24.58
N LEU A 552 22.01 -17.55 24.85
CA LEU A 552 22.33 -17.08 26.19
C LEU A 552 21.16 -16.30 26.82
N ALA A 553 20.57 -15.34 26.10
CA ALA A 553 19.39 -14.59 26.56
C ALA A 553 18.21 -15.52 26.90
N ALA A 554 18.05 -16.62 26.16
CA ALA A 554 17.03 -17.63 26.43
C ALA A 554 17.34 -18.48 27.67
N ALA A 555 18.59 -18.90 27.86
CA ALA A 555 19.02 -19.59 29.08
C ALA A 555 18.81 -18.72 30.34
N LEU A 556 19.02 -17.40 30.20
CA LEU A 556 18.77 -16.39 31.22
C LEU A 556 17.26 -16.09 31.43
N GLY A 557 16.38 -16.62 30.57
CA GLY A 557 14.94 -16.36 30.63
C GLY A 557 14.51 -14.95 30.24
N LEU A 558 15.37 -14.21 29.52
CA LEU A 558 15.12 -12.83 29.10
C LEU A 558 14.38 -12.78 27.76
N LEU A 559 14.60 -13.76 26.88
CA LEU A 559 14.04 -13.87 25.53
C LEU A 559 13.71 -15.33 25.19
N PRO A 560 12.88 -15.62 24.19
CA PRO A 560 12.72 -16.98 23.66
C PRO A 560 13.97 -17.43 22.87
N SER A 561 14.19 -18.74 22.81
CA SER A 561 15.33 -19.37 22.12
C SER A 561 15.37 -19.06 20.62
N ALA A 562 14.21 -18.94 20.00
CA ALA A 562 14.03 -18.43 18.65
C ALA A 562 12.95 -17.34 18.64
N PRO A 563 13.01 -16.35 17.73
CA PRO A 563 11.93 -15.40 17.56
C PRO A 563 10.61 -16.13 17.29
N VAL A 564 9.57 -15.82 18.07
CA VAL A 564 8.25 -16.40 17.88
C VAL A 564 7.65 -15.79 16.63
N ARG A 565 7.33 -16.62 15.64
CA ARG A 565 6.64 -16.16 14.43
C ARG A 565 5.32 -15.53 14.85
N PHE A 566 5.15 -14.27 14.46
CA PHE A 566 3.99 -13.50 14.86
C PHE A 566 3.63 -12.55 13.71
N SER A 567 2.70 -13.00 12.86
CA SER A 567 2.45 -12.41 11.55
C SER A 567 1.81 -11.02 11.59
N VAL A 568 1.13 -10.61 12.67
CA VAL A 568 0.51 -9.28 12.79
C VAL A 568 0.89 -8.61 14.11
N PRO A 569 0.87 -7.27 14.22
CA PRO A 569 1.24 -6.61 15.47
C PRO A 569 0.17 -6.79 16.56
N LEU A 570 0.55 -6.51 17.81
CA LEU A 570 -0.35 -6.52 18.96
C LEU A 570 -1.19 -5.23 19.01
N ALA A 571 -2.45 -5.35 19.45
CA ALA A 571 -3.35 -4.22 19.64
C ALA A 571 -2.97 -3.32 20.84
N HIS A 572 -2.32 -3.90 21.85
CA HIS A 572 -2.02 -3.26 23.13
C HIS A 572 -0.62 -3.65 23.61
N PRO A 573 0.01 -2.84 24.49
CA PRO A 573 1.28 -3.21 25.11
C PRO A 573 1.13 -4.40 26.07
N LEU A 574 2.23 -5.12 26.33
CA LEU A 574 2.33 -6.22 27.31
C LEU A 574 2.45 -5.75 28.77
#